data_AF-A0A6A5ZUM7-F1
#
_entry.id   AF-A0A6A5ZUM7-F1
#
_cell.length_a   1.000
_cell.length_b   1.000
_cell.length_c   1.000
_cell.angle_alpha   90.00
_cell.angle_beta   90.00
_cell.angle_gamma   90.00
#
_symmetry.space_group_name_H-M   'P 1'
#
loop_
_entity.id
_entity.type
_entity.pdbx_description
1 polymer ?
#
loop_
_entity_poly.entity_id
_entity_poly.type
_entity_poly.pdbx_seq_one_letter_code
_entity_poly.pdbx_strand_id
1 'polypeptide(L)'
;MAIFTFHVEHSPRMLQLSDDVQGTGNDYVQLDQIANLEFSFAKSDSHLAPHMTLLFKLHLSWLTILLTLASPSHQFTHYAPDSCTIIGDSDVYGIGIRTSYYLSFFAALIALVAGKKNVIKYCMKGLIVIMLAILVTLIRNTVMGSFAVFEWLITFPLLLTPGLCIIFCLLSHENAVICGCFGVIYSVYCFLQPWLYWNRTFQGLNPDCNPKYFIYTFIDLYNPHLIKFFKAMAIIACIGGVFVAAISISYLVQGALSSDEKLKEKDEKAGSLFNTITENSEANVRVLETAQKAFRYTIAAVFLFSGVNIIVFTEKMLARNDVDLSDASFESTSQLIPFLVGLFNLVSTLYSSFKHKE
;
A
#
# COMPACT_ATOMS: atom_id res chain seq x y z
N MET A 1 25.96 -8.14 16.37
CA MET A 1 25.89 -8.30 14.91
C MET A 1 26.29 -9.74 14.61
N ALA A 2 25.31 -10.65 14.53
CA ALA A 2 25.54 -12.07 14.31
C ALA A 2 24.88 -12.46 12.98
N ILE A 3 25.69 -12.96 12.04
CA ILE A 3 25.23 -13.45 10.74
C ILE A 3 25.03 -14.96 10.90
N PHE A 4 23.78 -15.40 10.86
CA PHE A 4 23.44 -16.81 10.73
C PHE A 4 23.35 -17.15 9.24
N THR A 5 24.31 -17.95 8.76
CA THR A 5 24.26 -18.61 7.46
C THR A 5 23.59 -19.97 7.62
N PHE A 6 22.44 -20.16 6.97
CA PHE A 6 21.79 -21.47 6.84
C PHE A 6 22.37 -22.23 5.63
N HIS A 7 22.79 -23.46 5.88
CA HIS A 7 23.23 -24.42 4.88
C HIS A 7 22.03 -25.30 4.50
N VAL A 8 21.69 -25.36 3.20
CA VAL A 8 20.61 -26.21 2.69
C VAL A 8 21.25 -27.36 1.92
N GLU A 9 21.01 -28.58 2.39
CA GLU A 9 21.51 -29.83 1.84
C GLU A 9 20.50 -30.35 0.80
N HIS A 10 20.94 -30.57 -0.43
CA HIS A 10 20.11 -31.13 -1.51
C HIS A 10 20.33 -32.64 -1.64
N SER A 11 19.26 -33.42 -1.42
CA SER A 11 19.21 -34.85 -1.71
C SER A 11 18.37 -35.09 -2.98
N PRO A 12 18.90 -35.75 -4.03
CA PRO A 12 18.11 -36.10 -5.20
C PRO A 12 17.51 -37.50 -5.03
N ARG A 13 16.18 -37.60 -5.01
CA ARG A 13 15.47 -38.87 -5.25
C ARG A 13 14.97 -38.92 -6.68
N MET A 14 15.47 -39.91 -7.42
CA MET A 14 14.93 -40.33 -8.72
C MET A 14 13.57 -41.01 -8.52
N LEU A 15 12.59 -40.61 -9.31
CA LEU A 15 11.31 -41.29 -9.47
C LEU A 15 11.30 -41.93 -10.87
N GLN A 16 11.27 -43.26 -10.89
CA GLN A 16 11.01 -44.07 -12.07
C GLN A 16 9.54 -43.94 -12.46
N LEU A 17 9.27 -43.58 -13.71
CA LEU A 17 7.96 -43.74 -14.33
C LEU A 17 7.87 -45.15 -14.92
N SER A 18 6.81 -45.87 -14.54
CA SER A 18 6.38 -47.13 -15.14
C SER A 18 5.43 -46.82 -16.29
N ASP A 19 5.69 -47.45 -17.42
CA ASP A 19 4.78 -47.55 -18.56
C ASP A 19 3.57 -48.45 -18.23
N ASP A 20 2.45 -48.16 -18.91
CA ASP A 20 1.37 -49.06 -19.36
C ASP A 20 -0.03 -48.53 -19.05
N VAL A 21 -0.64 -47.82 -20.02
CA VAL A 21 -2.08 -47.93 -20.32
C VAL A 21 -2.30 -47.69 -21.81
N GLN A 22 -2.54 -48.76 -22.57
CA GLN A 22 -3.24 -48.71 -23.86
C GLN A 22 -4.75 -48.75 -23.58
N GLY A 23 -5.47 -47.70 -23.97
CA GLY A 23 -6.92 -47.63 -23.86
C GLY A 23 -7.50 -46.66 -24.89
N THR A 24 -8.17 -47.22 -25.88
CA THR A 24 -8.83 -46.54 -27.00
C THR A 24 -10.06 -45.74 -26.55
N GLY A 25 -10.18 -44.49 -27.02
CA GLY A 25 -11.47 -43.83 -27.23
C GLY A 25 -11.76 -42.57 -26.40
N ASN A 26 -11.51 -41.39 -26.98
CA ASN A 26 -12.40 -40.22 -27.04
C ASN A 26 -11.59 -38.93 -27.34
N ASP A 27 -12.03 -38.19 -28.36
CA ASP A 27 -11.43 -36.97 -28.92
C ASP A 27 -11.57 -35.71 -28.01
N TYR A 28 -11.42 -35.85 -26.69
CA TYR A 28 -11.38 -34.73 -25.74
C TYR A 28 -10.05 -34.57 -24.99
N VAL A 29 -9.02 -35.37 -25.32
CA VAL A 29 -7.74 -35.41 -24.59
C VAL A 29 -6.70 -34.40 -25.10
N GLN A 30 -6.96 -33.67 -26.19
CA GLN A 30 -5.96 -32.76 -26.77
C GLN A 30 -5.75 -31.42 -26.04
N LEU A 31 -6.62 -31.04 -25.10
CA LEU A 31 -6.44 -29.81 -24.30
C LEU A 31 -5.59 -30.02 -23.04
N ASP A 32 -5.59 -31.22 -22.45
CA ASP A 32 -4.77 -31.53 -21.26
C ASP A 32 -3.29 -31.77 -21.59
N GLN A 33 -2.96 -32.16 -22.83
CA GLN A 33 -1.56 -32.27 -23.25
C GLN A 33 -0.90 -30.90 -23.53
N ILE A 34 -1.66 -29.87 -23.91
CA ILE A 34 -1.13 -28.51 -24.11
C ILE A 34 -0.87 -27.84 -22.75
N ALA A 35 -1.73 -28.06 -21.75
CA ALA A 35 -1.52 -27.56 -20.38
C ALA A 35 -0.28 -28.19 -19.69
N ASN A 36 0.02 -29.45 -20.00
CA ASN A 36 1.22 -30.12 -19.48
C ASN A 36 2.52 -29.72 -20.20
N LEU A 37 2.44 -29.22 -21.45
CA LEU A 37 3.58 -28.70 -22.19
C LEU A 37 4.02 -27.31 -21.69
N GLU A 38 3.08 -26.45 -21.27
CA GLU A 38 3.41 -25.16 -20.64
C GLU A 38 4.04 -25.32 -19.25
N PHE A 39 3.61 -26.35 -18.49
CA PHE A 39 4.19 -26.61 -17.16
C PHE A 39 5.60 -27.20 -17.22
N SER A 40 5.97 -27.84 -18.33
CA SER A 40 7.33 -28.36 -18.55
C SER A 40 8.33 -27.25 -18.92
N PHE A 41 7.89 -26.18 -19.58
CA PHE A 41 8.75 -25.03 -19.89
C PHE A 41 9.14 -24.21 -18.65
N ALA A 42 8.33 -24.21 -17.59
CA ALA A 42 8.67 -23.53 -16.33
C ALA A 42 9.72 -24.29 -15.48
N LYS A 43 9.97 -25.57 -15.75
CA LYS A 43 10.91 -26.41 -14.98
C LYS A 43 12.30 -26.49 -15.62
N SER A 44 12.47 -25.99 -16.85
CA SER A 44 13.67 -26.22 -17.67
C SER A 44 14.72 -25.10 -17.68
N ASP A 45 14.67 -24.12 -16.76
CA ASP A 45 15.71 -23.09 -16.64
C ASP A 45 16.22 -22.93 -15.19
N SER A 46 16.53 -24.05 -14.54
CA SER A 46 17.25 -24.07 -13.26
C SER A 46 18.67 -23.46 -13.36
N HIS A 47 19.21 -23.28 -14.56
CA HIS A 47 20.50 -22.63 -14.81
C HIS A 47 20.44 -21.10 -14.95
N LEU A 48 19.26 -20.50 -15.19
CA LEU A 48 19.12 -19.03 -15.34
C LEU A 48 18.83 -18.29 -14.02
N ALA A 49 18.30 -19.01 -13.03
CA ALA A 49 17.98 -18.49 -11.70
C ALA A 49 19.16 -17.84 -10.95
N PRO A 50 20.40 -18.39 -10.92
CA PRO A 50 21.49 -17.77 -10.17
C PRO A 50 21.93 -16.42 -10.76
N HIS A 51 21.88 -16.25 -12.09
CA HIS A 51 22.27 -15.00 -12.75
C HIS A 51 21.26 -13.87 -12.51
N MET A 52 19.96 -14.16 -12.54
CA MET A 52 18.94 -13.17 -12.17
C MET A 52 19.05 -12.76 -10.69
N THR A 53 19.38 -13.71 -9.81
CA THR A 53 19.53 -13.42 -8.37
C THR A 53 20.73 -12.50 -8.11
N LEU A 54 21.83 -12.66 -8.87
CA LEU A 54 23.01 -11.81 -8.77
C LEU A 54 22.72 -10.38 -9.26
N LEU A 55 22.08 -10.24 -10.42
CA LEU A 55 21.67 -8.93 -10.96
C LEU A 55 20.71 -8.22 -10.00
N PHE A 56 19.75 -8.93 -9.42
CA PHE A 56 18.83 -8.37 -8.43
C PHE A 56 19.58 -7.88 -7.17
N LYS A 57 20.54 -8.66 -6.66
CA LYS A 57 21.39 -8.26 -5.52
C LYS A 57 22.25 -7.03 -5.85
N LEU A 58 22.79 -6.95 -7.07
CA LEU A 58 23.60 -5.81 -7.53
C LEU A 58 22.75 -4.53 -7.66
N HIS A 59 21.53 -4.64 -8.19
CA HIS A 59 20.61 -3.50 -8.24
C HIS A 59 20.17 -3.06 -6.84
N LEU A 60 19.97 -4.00 -5.92
CA LEU A 60 19.59 -3.70 -4.54
C LEU A 60 20.71 -2.96 -3.79
N SER A 61 21.99 -3.32 -4.01
CA SER A 61 23.13 -2.64 -3.38
C SER A 61 23.35 -1.23 -3.93
N TRP A 62 23.18 -1.01 -5.23
CA TRP A 62 23.21 0.34 -5.81
C TRP A 62 22.09 1.22 -5.27
N LEU A 63 20.89 0.65 -5.10
CA LEU A 63 19.76 1.36 -4.51
C LEU A 63 20.04 1.72 -3.04
N THR A 64 20.59 0.84 -2.22
CA THR A 64 20.96 1.19 -0.84
C THR A 64 22.04 2.27 -0.78
N ILE A 65 23.04 2.23 -1.66
CA ILE A 65 24.06 3.28 -1.73
C ILE A 65 23.42 4.63 -2.08
N LEU A 66 22.55 4.67 -3.09
CA LEU A 66 21.80 5.88 -3.47
C LEU A 66 20.92 6.39 -2.32
N LEU A 67 20.28 5.49 -1.58
CA LEU A 67 19.46 5.84 -0.41
C LEU A 67 20.30 6.35 0.77
N THR A 68 21.55 5.89 0.93
CA THR A 68 22.46 6.42 1.97
C THR A 68 23.06 7.77 1.63
N LEU A 69 23.08 8.16 0.35
CA LEU A 69 23.53 9.48 -0.11
C LEU A 69 22.41 10.53 -0.03
N ALA A 70 21.16 10.12 0.20
CA ALA A 70 20.06 11.03 0.44
C ALA A 70 20.22 11.67 1.82
N SER A 71 20.70 12.91 1.85
CA SER A 71 20.55 13.76 3.02
C SER A 71 19.08 14.20 3.07
N PRO A 72 18.34 13.91 4.16
CA PRO A 72 16.98 14.41 4.28
C PRO A 72 17.04 15.94 4.24
N SER A 73 16.09 16.56 3.55
CA SER A 73 16.02 18.01 3.60
C SER A 73 15.72 18.39 5.05
N HIS A 74 16.49 19.32 5.61
CA HIS A 74 16.25 19.81 6.97
C HIS A 74 15.17 20.89 6.96
N GLN A 75 14.11 20.69 6.17
CA GLN A 75 12.97 21.59 6.12
C GLN A 75 11.97 21.13 7.18
N PHE A 76 11.48 22.08 7.98
CA PHE A 76 10.41 21.86 8.95
C PHE A 76 9.32 22.86 8.61
N THR A 77 8.05 22.52 8.84
CA THR A 77 6.98 23.49 8.64
C THR A 77 7.05 24.58 9.72
N HIS A 78 7.25 25.82 9.30
CA HIS A 78 7.32 26.99 10.18
C HIS A 78 6.75 28.24 9.50
N TYR A 79 6.46 29.27 10.27
CA TYR A 79 6.11 30.58 9.71
C TYR A 79 7.36 31.33 9.26
N ALA A 80 7.25 32.06 8.14
CA ALA A 80 8.25 33.04 7.76
C ALA A 80 8.35 34.13 8.86
N PRO A 81 9.54 34.69 9.15
CA PRO A 81 9.75 35.61 10.27
C PRO A 81 8.85 36.86 10.25
N ASP A 82 8.60 37.40 9.07
CA ASP A 82 7.94 38.70 8.88
C ASP A 82 6.56 38.59 8.20
N SER A 83 6.02 37.38 8.04
CA SER A 83 4.72 37.19 7.37
C SER A 83 3.95 35.98 7.90
N CYS A 84 2.66 35.92 7.59
CA CYS A 84 1.83 34.74 7.86
C CYS A 84 2.00 33.62 6.82
N THR A 85 3.01 33.71 5.95
CA THR A 85 3.34 32.66 4.99
C THR A 85 3.90 31.45 5.74
N ILE A 86 3.37 30.27 5.45
CA ILE A 86 3.85 29.02 6.04
C ILE A 86 4.89 28.43 5.08
N ILE A 87 6.14 28.33 5.51
CA ILE A 87 7.18 27.58 4.80
C ILE A 87 6.93 26.11 5.12
N GLY A 88 6.45 25.36 4.14
CA GLY A 88 6.02 23.98 4.32
C GLY A 88 7.16 22.98 4.22
N ASP A 89 7.03 21.87 4.95
CA ASP A 89 7.95 20.75 4.79
C ASP A 89 7.65 19.97 3.50
N SER A 90 8.53 20.15 2.54
CA SER A 90 8.43 19.46 1.27
C SER A 90 8.60 17.95 1.38
N ASP A 91 9.35 17.43 2.35
CA ASP A 91 9.58 15.98 2.55
C ASP A 91 8.34 15.25 3.08
N VAL A 92 7.27 15.98 3.40
CA VAL A 92 6.02 15.42 3.90
C VAL A 92 4.87 15.58 2.89
N TYR A 93 4.72 16.76 2.29
CA TYR A 93 3.62 17.05 1.36
C TYR A 93 4.05 17.96 0.18
N GLY A 94 5.34 17.92 -0.15
CA GLY A 94 5.86 18.51 -1.39
C GLY A 94 5.18 17.95 -2.64
N ILE A 95 5.39 18.64 -3.76
CA ILE A 95 4.69 18.33 -5.01
C ILE A 95 4.95 16.91 -5.53
N GLY A 96 6.18 16.40 -5.38
CA GLY A 96 6.55 15.05 -5.79
C GLY A 96 5.86 13.98 -4.94
N ILE A 97 5.78 14.21 -3.63
CA ILE A 97 5.09 13.32 -2.70
C ILE A 97 3.58 13.30 -2.94
N ARG A 98 2.94 14.48 -3.04
CA ARG A 98 1.51 14.58 -3.33
C ARG A 98 1.16 13.91 -4.66
N THR A 99 1.91 14.23 -5.71
CA THR A 99 1.70 13.62 -7.03
C THR A 99 1.88 12.11 -6.99
N SER A 100 2.87 11.59 -6.24
CA SER A 100 3.04 10.15 -6.02
C SER A 100 1.80 9.48 -5.43
N TYR A 101 1.19 10.10 -4.41
CA TYR A 101 -0.07 9.61 -3.85
C TYR A 101 -1.19 9.63 -4.87
N TYR A 102 -1.32 10.71 -5.63
CA TYR A 102 -2.40 10.85 -6.62
C TYR A 102 -2.26 9.77 -7.70
N LEU A 103 -1.05 9.54 -8.21
CA LEU A 103 -0.76 8.49 -9.18
C LEU A 103 -1.02 7.09 -8.59
N SER A 104 -0.58 6.84 -7.36
CA SER A 104 -0.80 5.55 -6.68
C SER A 104 -2.29 5.31 -6.35
N PHE A 105 -3.03 6.37 -6.04
CA PHE A 105 -4.48 6.34 -5.86
C PHE A 105 -5.17 5.92 -7.16
N PHE A 106 -4.86 6.57 -8.28
CA PHE A 106 -5.44 6.18 -9.57
C PHE A 106 -5.01 4.78 -10.00
N ALA A 107 -3.76 4.37 -9.72
CA ALA A 107 -3.31 3.00 -9.95
C ALA A 107 -4.18 2.00 -9.16
N ALA A 108 -4.40 2.24 -7.87
CA ALA A 108 -5.23 1.38 -7.03
C ALA A 108 -6.69 1.31 -7.54
N LEU A 109 -7.24 2.43 -7.98
CA LEU A 109 -8.58 2.49 -8.58
C LEU A 109 -8.66 1.66 -9.87
N ILE A 110 -7.69 1.80 -10.77
CA ILE A 110 -7.61 1.02 -12.02
C ILE A 110 -7.50 -0.48 -11.69
N ALA A 111 -6.63 -0.85 -10.75
CA ALA A 111 -6.45 -2.23 -10.33
C ALA A 111 -7.75 -2.82 -9.74
N LEU A 112 -8.48 -2.02 -8.96
CA LEU A 112 -9.76 -2.42 -8.37
C LEU A 112 -10.84 -2.59 -9.45
N VAL A 113 -10.93 -1.68 -10.42
CA VAL A 113 -11.87 -1.78 -11.55
C VAL A 113 -11.57 -3.00 -12.42
N ALA A 114 -10.28 -3.24 -12.72
CA ALA A 114 -9.81 -4.40 -13.48
C ALA A 114 -10.07 -5.72 -12.75
N GLY A 115 -10.14 -5.71 -11.41
CA GLY A 115 -10.41 -6.89 -10.60
C GLY A 115 -9.29 -7.94 -10.61
N LYS A 116 -8.07 -7.56 -11.03
CA LYS A 116 -6.91 -8.45 -11.06
C LYS A 116 -6.21 -8.40 -9.69
N LYS A 117 -6.41 -9.44 -8.87
CA LYS A 117 -5.84 -9.55 -7.50
C LYS A 117 -4.33 -9.27 -7.44
N ASN A 118 -3.56 -9.81 -8.38
CA ASN A 118 -2.11 -9.62 -8.43
C ASN A 118 -1.72 -8.15 -8.64
N VAL A 119 -2.46 -7.43 -9.48
CA VAL A 119 -2.19 -6.01 -9.76
C VAL A 119 -2.45 -5.17 -8.52
N ILE A 120 -3.56 -5.43 -7.81
CA ILE A 120 -3.87 -4.80 -6.53
C ILE A 120 -2.74 -5.08 -5.53
N LYS A 121 -2.28 -6.34 -5.43
CA LYS A 121 -1.18 -6.75 -4.55
C LYS A 121 0.10 -5.94 -4.78
N TYR A 122 0.53 -5.79 -6.03
CA TYR A 122 1.73 -5.01 -6.35
C TYR A 122 1.56 -3.53 -6.04
N CYS A 123 0.39 -2.97 -6.38
CA CYS A 123 0.07 -1.57 -6.07
C CYS A 123 0.13 -1.29 -4.56
N MET A 124 -0.41 -2.20 -3.74
CA MET A 124 -0.40 -2.07 -2.28
C MET A 124 1.00 -2.11 -1.69
N LYS A 125 1.94 -2.88 -2.26
CA LYS A 125 3.33 -2.91 -1.79
C LYS A 125 4.00 -1.55 -1.95
N GLY A 126 3.82 -0.89 -3.11
CA GLY A 126 4.35 0.45 -3.35
C GLY A 126 3.78 1.47 -2.36
N LEU A 127 2.47 1.44 -2.15
CA LEU A 127 1.78 2.30 -1.20
C LEU A 127 2.31 2.13 0.23
N ILE A 128 2.47 0.90 0.72
CA ILE A 128 2.98 0.63 2.09
C ILE A 128 4.36 1.26 2.30
N VAL A 129 5.25 1.18 1.31
CA VAL A 129 6.59 1.77 1.39
C VAL A 129 6.51 3.29 1.51
N ILE A 130 5.70 3.94 0.68
CA ILE A 130 5.48 5.40 0.73
C ILE A 130 4.90 5.80 2.08
N MET A 131 3.88 5.08 2.57
CA MET A 131 3.24 5.38 3.84
C MET A 131 4.19 5.24 5.03
N LEU A 132 5.03 4.20 5.04
CA LEU A 132 6.04 4.02 6.07
C LEU A 132 7.05 5.16 6.07
N ALA A 133 7.54 5.55 4.88
CA ALA A 133 8.48 6.66 4.75
C ALA A 133 7.91 7.96 5.33
N ILE A 134 6.67 8.30 4.98
CA ILE A 134 6.02 9.52 5.48
C ILE A 134 5.72 9.45 6.96
N LEU A 135 5.29 8.29 7.48
CA LEU A 135 5.07 8.13 8.91
C LEU A 135 6.37 8.39 9.70
N VAL A 136 7.50 7.84 9.23
CA VAL A 136 8.81 8.08 9.86
C VAL A 136 9.18 9.56 9.82
N THR A 137 9.03 10.22 8.67
CA THR A 137 9.29 11.65 8.51
C THR A 137 8.40 12.51 9.42
N LEU A 138 7.09 12.24 9.45
CA LEU A 138 6.13 12.93 10.32
C LEU A 138 6.50 12.81 11.80
N ILE A 139 6.86 11.61 12.27
CA ILE A 139 7.28 11.39 13.66
C ILE A 139 8.53 12.22 13.95
N ARG A 140 9.55 12.15 13.09
CA ARG A 140 10.79 12.92 13.23
C ARG A 140 10.52 14.43 13.31
N ASN A 141 9.73 14.96 12.39
CA ASN A 141 9.45 16.39 12.31
C ASN A 141 8.61 16.89 13.49
N THR A 142 7.64 16.08 13.92
CA THR A 142 6.84 16.38 15.12
C THR A 142 7.72 16.46 16.36
N VAL A 143 8.71 15.56 16.50
CA VAL A 143 9.67 15.58 17.62
C VAL A 143 10.58 16.81 17.56
N MET A 144 10.95 17.27 16.36
CA MET A 144 11.85 18.41 16.12
C MET A 144 11.17 19.79 16.24
N GLY A 145 9.86 19.87 16.52
CA GLY A 145 9.19 21.15 16.71
C GLY A 145 8.44 21.68 15.48
N SER A 146 8.29 20.90 14.40
CA SER A 146 7.51 21.29 13.20
C SER A 146 6.04 21.61 13.52
N PHE A 147 5.32 22.26 12.60
CA PHE A 147 3.88 22.54 12.71
C PHE A 147 3.01 21.27 12.66
N ALA A 148 3.09 20.48 13.73
CA ALA A 148 2.71 19.09 13.73
C ALA A 148 1.23 18.83 13.40
N VAL A 149 0.28 19.61 13.94
CA VAL A 149 -1.15 19.39 13.65
C VAL A 149 -1.49 19.72 12.20
N PHE A 150 -0.95 20.80 11.65
CA PHE A 150 -1.25 21.20 10.28
C PHE A 150 -0.73 20.15 9.29
N GLU A 151 0.51 19.71 9.46
CA GLU A 151 1.11 18.63 8.66
C GLU A 151 0.31 17.32 8.79
N TRP A 152 -0.11 17.00 10.02
CA TRP A 152 -0.89 15.79 10.30
C TRP A 152 -2.26 15.82 9.62
N LEU A 153 -2.93 16.97 9.57
CA LEU A 153 -4.23 17.09 8.90
C LEU A 153 -4.14 17.03 7.38
N ILE A 154 -3.00 17.39 6.78
CA ILE A 154 -2.74 17.22 5.35
C ILE A 154 -2.41 15.76 5.05
N THR A 155 -1.54 15.15 5.85
CA THR A 155 -1.05 13.79 5.60
C THR A 155 -2.04 12.71 6.02
N PHE A 156 -2.87 12.93 7.05
CA PHE A 156 -3.82 11.93 7.51
C PHE A 156 -4.77 11.46 6.40
N PRO A 157 -5.47 12.36 5.67
CA PRO A 157 -6.27 11.98 4.52
C PRO A 157 -5.48 11.20 3.46
N LEU A 158 -4.27 11.66 3.12
CA LEU A 158 -3.41 11.03 2.10
C LEU A 158 -3.01 9.60 2.47
N LEU A 159 -2.79 9.34 3.77
CA LEU A 159 -2.47 8.02 4.31
C LEU A 159 -3.73 7.14 4.46
N LEU A 160 -4.85 7.72 4.89
CA LEU A 160 -6.09 7.01 5.16
C LEU A 160 -6.77 6.50 3.89
N THR A 161 -6.79 7.31 2.82
CA THR A 161 -7.55 6.96 1.61
C THR A 161 -7.05 5.66 0.97
N PRO A 162 -5.74 5.44 0.74
CA PRO A 162 -5.22 4.13 0.32
C PRO A 162 -5.64 2.97 1.24
N GLY A 163 -5.87 3.23 2.53
CA GLY A 163 -6.40 2.27 3.48
C GLY A 163 -7.81 1.77 3.19
N LEU A 164 -8.63 2.52 2.45
CA LEU A 164 -9.95 2.05 2.03
C LEU A 164 -9.86 0.92 0.99
N CYS A 165 -8.82 0.91 0.13
CA CYS A 165 -8.56 -0.22 -0.76
C CYS A 165 -8.25 -1.52 -0.01
N ILE A 166 -7.86 -1.43 1.26
CA ILE A 166 -7.43 -2.57 2.06
C ILE A 166 -8.59 -3.34 2.63
N ILE A 167 -9.76 -2.72 2.75
CA ILE A 167 -10.99 -3.47 3.02
C ILE A 167 -11.16 -4.57 1.97
N PHE A 168 -10.80 -4.31 0.70
CA PHE A 168 -10.81 -5.32 -0.36
C PHE A 168 -9.70 -6.38 -0.19
N CYS A 169 -8.50 -5.96 0.23
CA CYS A 169 -7.39 -6.89 0.48
C CYS A 169 -7.60 -7.77 1.71
N LEU A 170 -8.22 -7.25 2.77
CA LEU A 170 -8.53 -7.97 4.01
C LEU A 170 -9.47 -9.15 3.78
N LEU A 171 -10.30 -9.09 2.73
CA LEU A 171 -11.14 -10.21 2.31
C LEU A 171 -10.35 -11.32 1.60
N SER A 172 -9.08 -11.09 1.24
CA SER A 172 -8.25 -12.04 0.49
C SER A 172 -7.08 -12.56 1.34
N HIS A 173 -7.24 -13.76 1.89
CA HIS A 173 -6.20 -14.43 2.69
C HIS A 173 -4.83 -14.54 1.99
N GLU A 174 -4.79 -14.57 0.65
CA GLU A 174 -3.55 -14.60 -0.16
C GLU A 174 -2.60 -13.41 0.08
N ASN A 175 -3.10 -12.35 0.72
CA ASN A 175 -2.37 -11.11 0.99
C ASN A 175 -2.22 -10.81 2.48
N ALA A 176 -2.27 -11.84 3.33
CA ALA A 176 -2.17 -11.70 4.79
C ALA A 176 -0.98 -10.82 5.22
N VAL A 177 0.22 -11.07 4.69
CA VAL A 177 1.44 -10.30 5.05
C VAL A 177 1.28 -8.81 4.70
N ILE A 178 0.78 -8.49 3.51
CA ILE A 178 0.59 -7.09 3.06
C ILE A 178 -0.44 -6.39 3.94
N CYS A 179 -1.57 -7.04 4.21
CA CYS A 179 -2.61 -6.51 5.08
C CYS A 179 -2.09 -6.28 6.51
N GLY A 180 -1.30 -7.23 7.02
CA GLY A 180 -0.64 -7.13 8.32
C GLY A 180 0.35 -5.98 8.39
N CYS A 181 1.25 -5.83 7.41
CA CYS A 181 2.21 -4.72 7.36
C CYS A 181 1.50 -3.36 7.32
N PHE A 182 0.50 -3.20 6.46
CA PHE A 182 -0.26 -1.97 6.42
C PHE A 182 -0.97 -1.69 7.74
N GLY A 183 -1.67 -2.69 8.29
CA GLY A 183 -2.47 -2.49 9.49
C GLY A 183 -1.60 -2.16 10.70
N VAL A 184 -0.35 -2.66 10.77
CA VAL A 184 0.64 -2.18 11.75
C VAL A 184 0.94 -0.69 11.58
N ILE A 185 1.24 -0.23 10.35
CA ILE A 185 1.50 1.20 10.07
C ILE A 185 0.29 2.05 10.47
N TYR A 186 -0.91 1.61 10.11
CA TYR A 186 -2.16 2.31 10.44
C TYR A 186 -2.41 2.36 11.96
N SER A 187 -2.12 1.28 12.68
CA SER A 187 -2.26 1.26 14.14
C SER A 187 -1.26 2.19 14.83
N VAL A 188 -0.01 2.26 14.35
CA VAL A 188 0.96 3.24 14.85
C VAL A 188 0.41 4.65 14.64
N TYR A 189 -0.15 4.94 13.47
CA TYR A 189 -0.79 6.23 13.20
C TYR A 189 -1.89 6.55 14.21
N CYS A 190 -2.77 5.58 14.48
CA CYS A 190 -3.86 5.71 15.44
C CYS A 190 -3.37 5.96 16.88
N PHE A 191 -2.31 5.27 17.32
CA PHE A 191 -1.73 5.43 18.65
C PHE A 191 -1.03 6.78 18.84
N LEU A 192 -0.54 7.40 17.77
CA LEU A 192 0.11 8.71 17.84
C LEU A 192 -0.88 9.87 17.94
N GLN A 193 -2.15 9.70 17.52
CA GLN A 193 -3.12 10.80 17.52
C GLN A 193 -3.36 11.41 18.91
N PRO A 194 -3.60 10.64 20.00
CA PRO A 194 -3.79 11.23 21.32
C PRO A 194 -2.56 12.04 21.77
N TRP A 195 -1.35 11.52 21.56
CA TRP A 195 -0.13 12.23 21.91
C TRP A 195 0.00 13.56 21.16
N LEU A 196 -0.28 13.55 19.85
CA LEU A 196 -0.26 14.74 19.00
C LEU A 196 -1.27 15.78 19.50
N TYR A 197 -2.55 15.43 19.62
CA TYR A 197 -3.59 16.41 19.96
C TYR A 197 -3.55 16.88 21.42
N TRP A 198 -2.97 16.11 22.35
CA TRP A 198 -2.79 16.62 23.72
C TRP A 198 -1.53 17.45 23.89
N ASN A 199 -0.40 17.01 23.33
CA ASN A 199 0.89 17.63 23.65
C ASN A 199 1.37 18.60 22.57
N ARG A 200 0.97 18.40 21.31
CA ARG A 200 1.52 19.11 20.15
C ARG A 200 0.50 19.99 19.43
N THR A 201 -0.69 20.19 20.00
CA THR A 201 -1.74 20.98 19.34
C THR A 201 -1.28 22.38 18.95
N PHE A 202 -0.62 23.08 19.88
CA PHE A 202 -0.17 24.46 19.68
C PHE A 202 1.28 24.56 19.20
N GLN A 203 1.87 23.46 18.75
CA GLN A 203 3.24 23.47 18.23
C GLN A 203 3.29 24.22 16.90
N GLY A 204 4.18 25.21 16.80
CA GLY A 204 4.29 26.08 15.62
C GLY A 204 3.20 27.15 15.51
N LEU A 205 2.38 27.36 16.54
CA LEU A 205 1.36 28.41 16.53
C LEU A 205 2.02 29.81 16.50
N ASN A 206 1.56 30.65 15.57
CA ASN A 206 1.76 32.10 15.60
C ASN A 206 0.41 32.75 15.96
N PRO A 207 0.30 33.53 17.05
CA PRO A 207 -0.97 34.10 17.50
C PRO A 207 -1.61 35.07 16.50
N ASP A 208 -0.80 35.71 15.64
CA ASP A 208 -1.27 36.67 14.66
C ASP A 208 -1.72 36.00 13.34
N CYS A 209 -1.35 34.73 13.15
CA CYS A 209 -1.63 33.96 11.94
C CYS A 209 -2.51 32.76 12.26
N ASN A 210 -3.76 32.79 11.78
CA ASN A 210 -4.74 31.72 12.03
C ASN A 210 -4.89 30.80 10.81
N PRO A 211 -4.25 29.62 10.80
CA PRO A 211 -4.39 28.70 9.69
C PRO A 211 -5.79 28.11 9.65
N LYS A 212 -6.24 27.84 8.44
CA LYS A 212 -7.59 27.35 8.14
C LYS A 212 -7.53 25.89 7.69
N TYR A 213 -8.35 25.06 8.32
CA TYR A 213 -8.66 23.71 7.88
C TYR A 213 -9.83 23.73 6.89
N PHE A 214 -9.81 22.92 5.84
CA PHE A 214 -10.89 22.87 4.86
C PHE A 214 -11.62 21.52 4.89
N ILE A 215 -12.93 21.58 5.15
CA ILE A 215 -13.84 20.44 5.02
C ILE A 215 -15.16 20.93 4.43
N TYR A 216 -15.20 21.09 3.11
CA TYR A 216 -16.26 21.78 2.36
C TYR A 216 -16.48 23.26 2.72
N THR A 217 -15.97 23.71 3.86
CA THR A 217 -15.88 25.09 4.33
C THR A 217 -14.56 25.30 5.06
N PHE A 218 -14.10 26.55 5.14
CA PHE A 218 -12.91 26.90 5.89
C PHE A 218 -13.25 27.11 7.36
N ILE A 219 -12.55 26.39 8.23
CA ILE A 219 -12.70 26.45 9.68
C ILE A 219 -11.36 26.85 10.27
N ASP A 220 -11.34 27.70 11.28
CA ASP A 220 -10.14 27.97 12.06
C ASP A 220 -9.57 26.68 12.66
N LEU A 221 -8.30 26.38 12.36
CA LEU A 221 -7.64 25.16 12.83
C LEU A 221 -7.68 25.07 14.36
N TYR A 222 -7.50 26.22 15.02
CA TYR A 222 -7.48 26.35 16.47
C TYR A 222 -8.85 26.65 17.09
N ASN A 223 -9.94 26.47 16.33
CA ASN A 223 -11.27 26.57 16.91
C ASN A 223 -11.40 25.58 18.08
N PRO A 224 -11.80 26.03 19.29
CA PRO A 224 -11.83 25.16 20.47
C PRO A 224 -12.80 23.98 20.33
N HIS A 225 -13.86 24.12 19.53
CA HIS A 225 -14.78 23.02 19.23
C HIS A 225 -14.14 21.99 18.32
N LEU A 226 -13.39 22.44 17.30
CA LEU A 226 -12.68 21.55 16.37
C LEU A 226 -11.57 20.76 17.09
N ILE A 227 -10.79 21.41 17.96
CA ILE A 227 -9.76 20.73 18.76
C ILE A 227 -10.37 19.72 19.72
N LYS A 228 -11.49 20.05 20.39
CA LYS A 228 -12.23 19.09 21.23
C LYS A 228 -12.71 17.89 20.42
N PHE A 229 -13.22 18.13 19.22
CA PHE A 229 -13.63 17.08 18.30
C PHE A 229 -12.45 16.17 17.90
N PHE A 230 -11.32 16.73 17.48
CA PHE A 230 -10.14 15.93 17.14
C PHE A 230 -9.59 15.13 18.32
N LYS A 231 -9.59 15.71 19.52
CA LYS A 231 -9.24 15.01 20.75
C LYS A 231 -10.14 13.81 21.01
N ALA A 232 -11.46 13.96 20.85
CA ALA A 232 -12.40 12.85 21.00
C ALA A 232 -12.19 11.77 19.92
N MET A 233 -12.02 12.18 18.66
CA MET A 233 -11.75 11.27 17.55
C MET A 233 -10.43 10.51 17.72
N ALA A 234 -9.40 11.14 18.30
CA ALA A 234 -8.12 10.51 18.58
C ALA A 234 -8.23 9.38 19.61
N ILE A 235 -9.09 9.52 20.63
CA ILE A 235 -9.37 8.45 21.60
C ILE A 235 -10.04 7.27 20.88
N ILE A 236 -11.07 7.54 20.07
CA ILE A 236 -11.79 6.51 19.31
C ILE A 236 -10.82 5.80 18.33
N ALA A 237 -10.01 6.57 17.62
CA ALA A 237 -8.99 6.06 16.71
C ALA A 237 -7.97 5.19 17.44
N CYS A 238 -7.50 5.60 18.62
CA CYS A 238 -6.58 4.81 19.44
C CYS A 238 -7.19 3.45 19.83
N ILE A 239 -8.46 3.42 20.26
CA ILE A 239 -9.17 2.17 20.56
C ILE A 239 -9.28 1.30 19.32
N GLY A 240 -9.70 1.87 18.19
CA GLY A 240 -9.74 1.18 16.89
C GLY A 240 -8.36 0.64 16.47
N GLY A 241 -7.30 1.39 16.73
CA GLY A 241 -5.91 1.01 16.49
C GLY A 241 -5.49 -0.22 17.27
N VAL A 242 -5.99 -0.44 18.50
CA VAL A 242 -5.72 -1.68 19.25
C VAL A 242 -6.32 -2.88 18.52
N PHE A 243 -7.58 -2.77 18.06
CA PHE A 243 -8.23 -3.84 17.30
C PHE A 243 -7.52 -4.11 15.97
N VAL A 244 -7.18 -3.06 15.22
CA VAL A 244 -6.46 -3.19 13.96
C VAL A 244 -5.07 -3.82 14.20
N ALA A 245 -4.34 -3.43 15.24
CA ALA A 245 -3.05 -4.00 15.58
C ALA A 245 -3.15 -5.50 15.87
N ALA A 246 -4.12 -5.92 16.68
CA ALA A 246 -4.33 -7.33 17.00
C ALA A 246 -4.63 -8.18 15.74
N ILE A 247 -5.52 -7.68 14.88
CA ILE A 247 -5.85 -8.33 13.59
C ILE A 247 -4.62 -8.38 12.68
N SER A 248 -3.85 -7.29 12.63
CA SER A 248 -2.65 -7.18 11.77
C SER A 248 -1.54 -8.13 12.20
N ILE A 249 -1.28 -8.23 13.51
CA ILE A 249 -0.33 -9.18 14.08
C ILE A 249 -0.80 -10.61 13.77
N SER A 250 -2.10 -10.89 13.91
CA SER A 250 -2.66 -12.20 13.58
C SER A 250 -2.43 -12.55 12.11
N TYR A 251 -2.63 -11.62 11.18
CA TYR A 251 -2.34 -11.82 9.76
C TYR A 251 -0.85 -12.00 9.47
N LEU A 252 0.04 -11.29 10.16
CA LEU A 252 1.49 -11.49 10.02
C LEU A 252 1.92 -12.87 10.51
N VAL A 253 1.41 -13.30 11.68
CA VAL A 253 1.68 -14.63 12.23
C VAL A 253 1.14 -15.72 11.32
N GLN A 254 -0.09 -15.58 10.83
CA GLN A 254 -0.66 -16.52 9.85
C GLN A 254 0.16 -16.54 8.56
N GLY A 255 0.54 -15.39 8.03
CA GLY A 255 1.38 -15.26 6.84
C GLY A 255 2.72 -15.99 7.02
N ALA A 256 3.39 -15.78 8.15
CA ALA A 256 4.66 -16.42 8.47
C ALA A 256 4.53 -17.95 8.62
N LEU A 257 3.49 -18.44 9.29
CA LEU A 257 3.25 -19.87 9.50
C LEU A 257 2.71 -20.60 8.27
N SER A 258 2.04 -19.89 7.36
CA SER A 258 1.41 -20.48 6.18
C SER A 258 2.34 -20.67 4.99
N SER A 259 3.56 -20.10 5.04
CA SER A 259 4.36 -19.86 3.84
C SER A 259 4.95 -21.12 3.18
N ASP A 260 4.97 -22.30 3.83
CA ASP A 260 5.62 -23.49 3.26
C ASP A 260 4.75 -24.76 3.18
N GLU A 261 4.04 -25.15 4.23
CA GLU A 261 3.34 -26.46 4.22
C GLU A 261 1.88 -26.38 3.73
N LYS A 262 1.17 -25.31 4.08
CA LYS A 262 -0.28 -25.23 3.86
C LYS A 262 -0.67 -24.81 2.45
N LEU A 263 0.22 -24.14 1.70
CA LEU A 263 -0.02 -23.80 0.29
C LEU A 263 -0.12 -25.06 -0.57
N LYS A 264 0.76 -26.05 -0.33
CA LYS A 264 0.73 -27.33 -1.06
C LYS A 264 -0.53 -28.13 -0.77
N GLU A 265 -0.89 -28.30 0.50
CA GLU A 265 -2.05 -29.11 0.89
C GLU A 265 -3.38 -28.44 0.48
N LYS A 266 -3.44 -27.10 0.49
CA LYS A 266 -4.66 -26.36 0.16
C LYS A 266 -4.93 -26.29 -1.34
N ASP A 267 -3.90 -26.22 -2.17
CA ASP A 267 -4.05 -26.30 -3.63
C ASP A 267 -4.57 -27.69 -4.04
N GLU A 268 -4.07 -28.74 -3.40
CA GLU A 268 -4.48 -30.13 -3.65
C GLU A 268 -5.94 -30.40 -3.24
N LYS A 269 -6.35 -29.92 -2.05
CA LYS A 269 -7.74 -30.03 -1.57
C LYS A 269 -8.71 -29.11 -2.29
N ALA A 270 -8.29 -27.91 -2.71
CA ALA A 270 -9.14 -26.97 -3.42
C ALA A 270 -9.51 -27.48 -4.82
N GLY A 271 -8.59 -28.14 -5.54
CA GLY A 271 -8.90 -28.78 -6.83
C GLY A 271 -9.97 -29.86 -6.71
N SER A 272 -9.87 -30.72 -5.68
CA SER A 272 -10.83 -31.79 -5.41
C SER A 272 -12.24 -31.27 -5.05
N LEU A 273 -12.32 -30.27 -4.16
CA LEU A 273 -13.60 -29.71 -3.72
C LEU A 273 -14.27 -28.86 -4.81
N PHE A 274 -13.48 -28.11 -5.59
CA PHE A 274 -14.02 -27.27 -6.66
C PHE A 274 -14.65 -28.11 -7.76
N ASN A 275 -14.03 -29.24 -8.14
CA ASN A 275 -14.63 -30.18 -9.10
C ASN A 275 -15.98 -30.72 -8.62
N THR A 276 -16.13 -30.98 -7.32
CA THR A 276 -17.36 -31.52 -6.72
C THR A 276 -18.48 -30.47 -6.62
N ILE A 277 -18.14 -29.19 -6.39
CA ILE A 277 -19.12 -28.10 -6.24
C ILE A 277 -19.56 -27.53 -7.59
N THR A 278 -18.67 -27.54 -8.59
CA THR A 278 -18.93 -26.94 -9.90
C THR A 278 -20.03 -27.69 -10.66
N GLU A 279 -20.18 -28.99 -10.45
CA GLU A 279 -21.17 -29.82 -11.14
C GLU A 279 -22.63 -29.52 -10.73
N ASN A 280 -22.87 -28.95 -9.55
CA ASN A 280 -24.23 -28.74 -9.01
C ASN A 280 -24.69 -27.27 -8.94
N SER A 281 -23.87 -26.29 -9.37
CA SER A 281 -24.05 -24.91 -8.90
C SER A 281 -23.78 -23.80 -9.94
N GLU A 282 -23.89 -24.06 -11.24
CA GLU A 282 -23.67 -23.03 -12.26
C GLU A 282 -24.53 -21.76 -12.06
N ALA A 283 -25.78 -21.93 -11.62
CA ALA A 283 -26.69 -20.82 -11.35
C ALA A 283 -26.22 -19.96 -10.17
N ASN A 284 -25.78 -20.57 -9.07
CA ASN A 284 -25.30 -19.83 -7.90
C ASN A 284 -23.95 -19.15 -8.17
N VAL A 285 -23.09 -19.76 -9.00
CA VAL A 285 -21.81 -19.18 -9.40
C VAL A 285 -22.04 -17.87 -10.17
N ARG A 286 -22.97 -17.83 -11.13
CA ARG A 286 -23.30 -16.59 -11.87
C ARG A 286 -23.84 -15.48 -10.96
N VAL A 287 -24.68 -15.83 -9.98
CA VAL A 287 -25.20 -14.86 -9.00
C VAL A 287 -24.07 -14.30 -8.14
N LEU A 288 -23.18 -15.17 -7.64
CA LEU A 288 -22.04 -14.77 -6.81
C LEU A 288 -21.05 -13.89 -7.59
N GLU A 289 -20.74 -14.22 -8.84
CA GLU A 289 -19.88 -13.40 -9.70
C GLU A 289 -20.47 -12.02 -9.96
N THR A 290 -21.78 -11.96 -10.21
CA THR A 290 -22.50 -10.69 -10.43
C THR A 290 -22.48 -9.84 -9.17
N ALA A 291 -22.76 -10.44 -8.01
CA ALA A 291 -22.68 -9.77 -6.72
C ALA A 291 -21.27 -9.26 -6.42
N GLN A 292 -20.24 -10.06 -6.68
CA GLN A 292 -18.84 -9.68 -6.47
C GLN A 292 -18.41 -8.54 -7.41
N LYS A 293 -18.83 -8.56 -8.68
CA LYS A 293 -18.61 -7.45 -9.62
C LYS A 293 -19.29 -6.18 -9.14
N ALA A 294 -20.56 -6.24 -8.75
CA ALA A 294 -21.31 -5.09 -8.24
C ALA A 294 -20.67 -4.50 -6.97
N PHE A 295 -20.28 -5.37 -6.02
CA PHE A 295 -19.58 -4.97 -4.81
C PHE A 295 -18.26 -4.27 -5.12
N ARG A 296 -17.46 -4.82 -6.04
CA ARG A 296 -16.20 -4.22 -6.49
C ARG A 296 -16.39 -2.84 -7.10
N TYR A 297 -17.37 -2.65 -7.99
CA TYR A 297 -17.67 -1.35 -8.56
C TYR A 297 -18.18 -0.34 -7.53
N THR A 298 -18.97 -0.81 -6.55
CA THR A 298 -19.43 0.03 -5.44
C THR A 298 -18.26 0.53 -4.61
N ILE A 299 -17.32 -0.35 -4.25
CA ILE A 299 -16.09 0.05 -3.55
C ILE A 299 -15.27 1.01 -4.42
N ALA A 300 -15.11 0.73 -5.71
CA ALA A 300 -14.37 1.61 -6.61
C ALA A 300 -14.99 3.01 -6.69
N ALA A 301 -16.32 3.12 -6.70
CA ALA A 301 -17.02 4.40 -6.67
C ALA A 301 -16.81 5.15 -5.34
N VAL A 302 -16.92 4.46 -4.20
CA VAL A 302 -16.63 5.05 -2.87
C VAL A 302 -15.18 5.50 -2.78
N PHE A 303 -14.25 4.68 -3.28
CA PHE A 303 -12.82 4.99 -3.30
C PHE A 303 -12.53 6.19 -4.20
N LEU A 304 -13.12 6.25 -5.40
CA LEU A 304 -13.01 7.38 -6.30
C LEU A 304 -13.51 8.67 -5.63
N PHE A 305 -14.72 8.62 -5.07
CA PHE A 305 -15.30 9.77 -4.36
C PHE A 305 -14.41 10.21 -3.20
N SER A 306 -13.97 9.28 -2.34
CA SER A 306 -13.10 9.60 -1.22
C SER A 306 -11.80 10.25 -1.70
N GLY A 307 -11.08 9.64 -2.64
CA GLY A 307 -9.80 10.17 -3.09
C GLY A 307 -9.89 11.51 -3.79
N VAL A 308 -10.94 11.76 -4.59
CA VAL A 308 -11.16 13.09 -5.18
C VAL A 308 -11.37 14.15 -4.09
N ASN A 309 -12.17 13.86 -3.05
CA ASN A 309 -12.34 14.79 -1.93
C ASN A 309 -11.02 15.05 -1.19
N ILE A 310 -10.20 14.02 -0.98
CA ILE A 310 -8.90 14.12 -0.30
C ILE A 310 -7.97 15.06 -1.08
N ILE A 311 -7.87 14.87 -2.40
CA ILE A 311 -7.08 15.74 -3.28
C ILE A 311 -7.59 17.18 -3.16
N VAL A 312 -8.89 17.40 -3.31
CA VAL A 312 -9.50 18.74 -3.23
C VAL A 312 -9.22 19.39 -1.87
N PHE A 313 -9.35 18.66 -0.77
CA PHE A 313 -9.13 19.20 0.56
C PHE A 313 -7.67 19.58 0.78
N THR A 314 -6.74 18.72 0.39
CA THR A 314 -5.30 18.99 0.47
C THR A 314 -4.93 20.24 -0.34
N GLU A 315 -5.34 20.32 -1.61
CA GLU A 315 -5.02 21.48 -2.47
C GLU A 315 -5.65 22.78 -1.94
N LYS A 316 -6.90 22.73 -1.45
CA LYS A 316 -7.57 23.90 -0.87
C LYS A 316 -6.93 24.34 0.44
N MET A 317 -6.45 23.41 1.27
CA MET A 317 -5.72 23.75 2.49
C MET A 317 -4.39 24.42 2.17
N LEU A 318 -3.61 23.88 1.24
CA LEU A 318 -2.32 24.48 0.86
C LEU A 318 -2.50 25.88 0.25
N ALA A 319 -3.45 26.01 -0.67
CA ALA A 319 -3.71 27.28 -1.34
C ALA A 319 -4.29 28.36 -0.42
N ARG A 320 -5.09 27.99 0.59
CA ARG A 320 -5.69 28.98 1.51
C ARG A 320 -4.72 29.51 2.56
N ASN A 321 -3.72 28.71 2.92
CA ASN A 321 -2.79 29.03 3.98
C ASN A 321 -1.45 29.58 3.44
N ASP A 322 -1.41 29.97 2.16
CA ASP A 322 -0.22 30.49 1.47
C ASP A 322 1.02 29.67 1.78
N VAL A 323 0.90 28.34 1.66
CA VAL A 323 1.99 27.42 1.98
C VAL A 323 3.03 27.49 0.88
N ASP A 324 4.18 28.07 1.20
CA ASP A 324 5.32 28.16 0.31
C ASP A 324 6.09 26.83 0.32
N LEU A 325 6.27 26.27 -0.87
CA LEU A 325 7.04 25.06 -1.14
C LEU A 325 8.14 25.32 -2.19
N SER A 326 8.44 26.59 -2.48
CA SER A 326 9.38 27.00 -3.53
C SER A 326 10.83 26.60 -3.25
N ASP A 327 11.20 26.47 -1.96
CA ASP A 327 12.51 25.98 -1.53
C ASP A 327 12.76 24.50 -1.88
N ALA A 328 11.72 23.79 -2.31
CA ALA A 328 11.81 22.39 -2.68
C ALA A 328 11.82 22.22 -4.20
N SER A 329 13.01 22.24 -4.77
CA SER A 329 13.19 21.83 -6.15
C SER A 329 12.68 20.40 -6.35
N PHE A 330 12.02 20.14 -7.48
CA PHE A 330 11.62 18.78 -7.86
C PHE A 330 12.83 17.83 -8.02
N GLU A 331 14.02 18.40 -8.17
CA GLU A 331 15.29 17.69 -8.27
C GLU A 331 15.75 17.11 -6.92
N SER A 332 15.17 17.53 -5.79
CA SER A 332 15.50 16.92 -4.51
C SER A 332 15.10 15.44 -4.49
N THR A 333 15.94 14.61 -3.89
CA THR A 333 15.72 13.15 -3.81
C THR A 333 14.43 12.81 -3.09
N SER A 334 14.04 13.62 -2.11
CA SER A 334 12.80 13.48 -1.35
C SER A 334 11.53 13.77 -2.16
N GLN A 335 11.61 14.55 -3.23
CA GLN A 335 10.49 14.75 -4.18
C GLN A 335 10.51 13.74 -5.31
N LEU A 336 11.67 13.55 -5.93
CA LEU A 336 11.82 12.77 -7.16
C LEU A 336 11.55 11.27 -6.91
N ILE A 337 12.08 10.70 -5.82
CA ILE A 337 11.93 9.27 -5.54
C ILE A 337 10.45 8.90 -5.35
N PRO A 338 9.67 9.56 -4.46
CA PRO A 338 8.25 9.28 -4.34
C PRO A 338 7.52 9.43 -5.66
N PHE A 339 7.78 10.51 -6.41
CA PHE A 339 7.15 10.71 -7.72
C PHE A 339 7.39 9.53 -8.67
N LEU A 340 8.64 9.08 -8.81
CA LEU A 340 8.98 7.94 -9.66
C LEU A 340 8.32 6.64 -9.19
N VAL A 341 8.25 6.41 -7.87
CA VAL A 341 7.54 5.24 -7.31
C VAL A 341 6.06 5.28 -7.71
N GLY A 342 5.39 6.43 -7.57
CA GLY A 342 4.00 6.59 -7.96
C GLY A 342 3.77 6.42 -9.46
N LEU A 343 4.66 6.97 -10.28
CA LEU A 343 4.62 6.85 -11.74
C LEU A 343 4.80 5.40 -12.20
N PHE A 344 5.85 4.72 -11.72
CA PHE A 344 6.09 3.32 -12.08
C PHE A 344 4.98 2.40 -11.57
N ASN A 345 4.41 2.70 -10.40
CA ASN A 345 3.26 1.98 -9.89
C ASN A 345 2.04 2.11 -10.83
N LEU A 346 1.74 3.32 -11.30
CA LEU A 346 0.67 3.56 -12.26
C LEU A 346 0.92 2.87 -13.61
N VAL A 347 2.11 3.02 -14.18
CA VAL A 347 2.47 2.40 -15.48
C VAL A 347 2.41 0.88 -15.40
N SER A 348 2.99 0.28 -14.36
CA SER A 348 2.95 -1.18 -14.12
C SER A 348 1.51 -1.69 -13.96
N THR A 349 0.68 -0.92 -13.26
CA THR A 349 -0.73 -1.24 -13.06
C THR A 349 -1.53 -1.16 -14.35
N LEU A 350 -1.33 -0.11 -15.16
CA LEU A 350 -1.95 0.04 -16.47
C LEU A 350 -1.57 -1.13 -17.40
N TYR A 351 -0.27 -1.39 -17.54
CA TYR A 351 0.23 -2.49 -18.38
C TYR A 351 -0.37 -3.84 -17.95
N SER A 352 -0.34 -4.15 -16.66
CA SER A 352 -0.86 -5.41 -16.13
C SER A 352 -2.39 -5.51 -16.23
N SER A 353 -3.10 -4.37 -16.21
CA SER A 353 -4.55 -4.31 -16.34
C SER A 353 -4.99 -4.53 -17.79
N PHE A 354 -4.29 -3.94 -18.75
CA PHE A 354 -4.64 -4.00 -20.18
C PHE A 354 -4.04 -5.19 -20.93
N LYS A 355 -3.00 -5.85 -20.42
CA LYS A 355 -2.52 -7.10 -21.00
C LYS A 355 -3.66 -8.12 -21.02
N HIS A 356 -4.17 -8.42 -22.22
CA HIS A 356 -5.18 -9.45 -22.45
C HIS A 356 -4.57 -10.81 -22.09
N LYS A 357 -5.40 -11.71 -21.57
CA LYS A 357 -5.05 -13.13 -21.53
C LYS A 357 -5.11 -13.60 -22.98
N GLU A 358 -3.94 -13.66 -23.62
CA GLU A 358 -3.76 -14.47 -24.82
C GLU A 358 -3.93 -15.95 -24.48
#